data_AF-R4X7R3-F1
#
_entry.id   AF-R4X7R3-F1
#
_cell.length_a   1.000
_cell.length_b   1.000
_cell.length_c   1.000
_cell.angle_alpha   90.00
_cell.angle_beta   90.00
_cell.angle_gamma   90.00
#
_symmetry.space_group_name_H-M   'P 1'
#
loop_
_entity.id
_entity.type
_entity.pdbx_description
1 polymer ?
#
loop_
_entity_poly.entity_id
_entity_poly.type
_entity_poly.pdbx_seq_one_letter_code
_entity_poly.pdbx_strand_id
1 'polypeptide(L)'
;MADDVKQFLLDHKLSDPIVIGHSMGAKTAMTLALRHSSLVKLLVSVDNAPVDATLSSEFPRYVRCMKEIENAALSKQSEADAMLQVVEEDVSIRQFLLTNLVRDAETRKLKWRVPLNIIAKSLDFMGDFPYLPNQARFKKPTLFIRGKYSKYVTDEMIPLIGRFFPRFQVKDIDAGHWVQAEKPEEFKQVLTQFIVDEEEKLLEQEDSHETASTRYSSQKPPATPTSARAFSTMRTLRYMHEPTTLTDHGYFKLADSSLNLILLELEEVADQNARLDVEYSDGVMNVSIDDVGTYVINRQPPSKQIWLSSPISGPKRFDFVEGVGWVYKDGTKLKELLESEWHEHGVAASLQGLGLKDDVALP
;
A
#
# COMPACT_ATOMS: atom_id res chain seq x y z
N MET A 1 12.07 -9.60 -14.68
CA MET A 1 11.90 -9.11 -13.30
C MET A 1 13.21 -9.05 -12.52
N ALA A 2 13.83 -10.17 -12.11
CA ALA A 2 15.05 -10.11 -11.28
C ALA A 2 16.21 -9.36 -11.93
N ASP A 3 16.42 -9.55 -13.24
CA ASP A 3 17.47 -8.83 -13.97
C ASP A 3 17.14 -7.33 -14.16
N ASP A 4 15.86 -6.97 -14.22
CA ASP A 4 15.43 -5.56 -14.27
C ASP A 4 15.71 -4.86 -12.93
N VAL A 5 15.46 -5.54 -11.80
CA VAL A 5 15.81 -5.02 -10.47
C VAL A 5 17.33 -4.87 -10.36
N LYS A 6 18.12 -5.85 -10.82
CA LYS A 6 19.58 -5.70 -10.90
C LYS A 6 19.97 -4.45 -11.68
N GLN A 7 19.39 -4.24 -12.87
CA GLN A 7 19.74 -3.09 -13.70
C GLN A 7 19.42 -1.77 -12.97
N PHE A 8 18.26 -1.70 -12.32
CA PHE A 8 17.89 -0.56 -11.47
C PHE A 8 18.90 -0.29 -10.34
N LEU A 9 19.35 -1.33 -9.63
CA LEU A 9 20.36 -1.19 -8.56
C LEU A 9 21.68 -0.60 -9.11
N LEU A 10 22.09 -1.05 -10.30
CA LEU A 10 23.32 -0.57 -10.94
C LEU A 10 23.20 0.87 -11.44
N ASP A 11 22.09 1.20 -12.10
CA ASP A 11 21.83 2.54 -12.64
C ASP A 11 21.80 3.60 -11.52
N HIS A 12 21.23 3.23 -10.38
CA HIS A 12 21.15 4.08 -9.19
C HIS A 12 22.36 3.98 -8.25
N LYS A 13 23.38 3.17 -8.61
CA LYS A 13 24.61 2.97 -7.83
C LYS A 13 24.35 2.58 -6.36
N LEU A 14 23.34 1.74 -6.13
CA LEU A 14 22.99 1.28 -4.79
C LEU A 14 23.96 0.19 -4.34
N SER A 15 24.69 0.44 -3.26
CA SER A 15 25.63 -0.50 -2.65
C SER A 15 24.96 -1.28 -1.52
N ASP A 16 25.12 -2.61 -1.54
CA ASP A 16 24.64 -3.51 -0.48
C ASP A 16 23.18 -3.27 -0.04
N PRO A 17 22.21 -3.20 -0.97
CA PRO A 17 20.80 -3.03 -0.63
C PRO A 17 20.24 -4.21 0.16
N ILE A 18 19.32 -3.89 1.06
CA ILE A 18 18.35 -4.84 1.63
C ILE A 18 17.19 -4.95 0.65
N VAL A 19 16.91 -6.15 0.16
CA VAL A 19 15.85 -6.38 -0.83
C VAL A 19 14.66 -7.04 -0.14
N ILE A 20 13.51 -6.40 -0.21
CA ILE A 20 12.25 -6.86 0.37
C ILE A 20 11.27 -7.11 -0.77
N GLY A 21 10.63 -8.26 -0.79
CA GLY A 21 9.58 -8.57 -1.76
C GLY A 21 8.38 -9.22 -1.09
N HIS A 22 7.18 -8.90 -1.56
CA HIS A 22 5.92 -9.53 -1.15
C HIS A 22 5.33 -10.37 -2.28
N SER A 23 4.77 -11.54 -1.97
CA SER A 23 4.11 -12.42 -2.95
C SER A 23 5.00 -12.70 -4.18
N MET A 24 4.58 -12.36 -5.41
CA MET A 24 5.43 -12.47 -6.62
C MET A 24 6.71 -11.61 -6.54
N GLY A 25 6.66 -10.47 -5.85
CA GLY A 25 7.83 -9.65 -5.54
C GLY A 25 8.85 -10.41 -4.67
N ALA A 26 8.40 -11.26 -3.75
CA ALA A 26 9.28 -12.13 -2.96
C ALA A 26 10.01 -13.14 -3.85
N LYS A 27 9.33 -13.76 -4.83
CA LYS A 27 9.99 -14.64 -5.81
C LYS A 27 11.03 -13.90 -6.65
N THR A 28 10.73 -12.67 -7.02
CA THR A 28 11.67 -11.80 -7.74
C THR A 28 12.89 -11.50 -6.87
N ALA A 29 12.70 -11.13 -5.61
CA ALA A 29 13.77 -10.84 -4.67
C ALA A 29 14.63 -12.09 -4.37
N MET A 30 14.01 -13.24 -4.14
CA MET A 30 14.67 -14.53 -3.99
C MET A 30 15.50 -14.89 -5.24
N THR A 31 14.94 -14.72 -6.43
CA THR A 31 15.63 -14.98 -7.70
C THR A 31 16.82 -14.05 -7.90
N LEU A 32 16.67 -12.75 -7.59
CA LEU A 32 17.75 -11.77 -7.59
C LEU A 32 18.87 -12.18 -6.65
N ALA A 33 18.55 -12.54 -5.40
CA ALA A 33 19.52 -12.95 -4.40
C ALA A 33 20.26 -14.24 -4.78
N LEU A 34 19.57 -15.22 -5.38
CA LEU A 34 20.19 -16.45 -5.86
C LEU A 34 21.09 -16.23 -7.08
N ARG A 35 20.67 -15.36 -8.01
CA ARG A 35 21.39 -15.11 -9.28
C ARG A 35 22.56 -14.14 -9.12
N HIS A 36 22.36 -13.08 -8.35
CA HIS A 36 23.26 -11.93 -8.22
C HIS A 36 23.57 -11.66 -6.74
N SER A 37 23.97 -12.71 -6.02
CA SER A 37 24.15 -12.72 -4.55
C SER A 37 25.08 -11.64 -4.01
N SER A 38 26.05 -11.18 -4.81
CA SER A 38 26.96 -10.10 -4.45
C SER A 38 26.26 -8.74 -4.32
N LEU A 39 25.14 -8.54 -5.02
CA LEU A 39 24.39 -7.26 -5.02
C LEU A 39 23.41 -7.13 -3.86
N VAL A 40 23.14 -8.19 -3.11
CA VAL A 40 22.11 -8.18 -2.05
C VAL A 40 22.79 -8.35 -0.70
N LYS A 41 22.56 -7.43 0.24
CA LYS A 41 23.09 -7.51 1.62
C LYS A 41 22.25 -8.46 2.46
N LEU A 42 20.96 -8.17 2.56
CA LEU A 42 19.96 -8.97 3.27
C LEU A 42 18.74 -9.18 2.35
N LEU A 43 18.08 -10.32 2.51
CA LEU A 43 16.84 -10.64 1.79
C LEU A 43 15.68 -10.75 2.77
N VAL A 44 14.53 -10.17 2.42
CA VAL A 44 13.27 -10.37 3.13
C VAL A 44 12.19 -10.85 2.16
N SER A 45 11.70 -12.06 2.38
CA SER A 45 10.55 -12.64 1.66
C SER A 45 9.30 -12.49 2.51
N VAL A 46 8.30 -11.77 2.01
CA VAL A 46 7.03 -11.56 2.69
C VAL A 46 5.97 -12.44 2.01
N ASP A 47 5.50 -13.43 2.77
CA ASP A 47 4.42 -14.34 2.46
C ASP A 47 4.51 -15.03 1.09
N ASN A 48 5.72 -15.54 0.78
CA ASN A 48 5.94 -16.42 -0.37
C ASN A 48 7.15 -17.34 -0.16
N ALA A 49 7.17 -18.47 -0.86
CA ALA A 49 8.19 -19.51 -0.77
C ALA A 49 8.80 -19.84 -2.16
N PRO A 50 10.04 -20.38 -2.22
CA PRO A 50 10.73 -20.73 -3.46
C PRO A 50 10.20 -22.05 -4.06
N VAL A 51 8.91 -22.08 -4.38
CA VAL A 51 8.18 -23.22 -4.97
C VAL A 51 7.40 -22.77 -6.19
N ASP A 52 7.12 -23.68 -7.10
CA ASP A 52 6.06 -23.47 -8.09
C ASP A 52 4.72 -23.42 -7.34
N ALA A 53 3.89 -22.45 -7.68
CA ALA A 53 2.60 -22.22 -7.06
C ALA A 53 1.58 -21.97 -8.15
N THR A 54 0.48 -22.72 -8.15
CA THR A 54 -0.65 -22.38 -9.01
C THR A 54 -1.23 -21.05 -8.56
N LEU A 55 -1.34 -20.08 -9.47
CA LEU A 55 -2.04 -18.84 -9.20
C LEU A 55 -3.48 -19.14 -8.78
N SER A 56 -4.06 -18.32 -7.90
CA SER A 56 -5.48 -18.48 -7.55
C SER A 56 -6.35 -18.32 -8.80
N SER A 57 -7.48 -19.02 -8.81
CA SER A 57 -8.50 -18.95 -9.89
C SER A 57 -8.99 -17.53 -10.15
N GLU A 58 -8.86 -16.67 -9.15
CA GLU A 58 -9.32 -15.28 -9.17
C GLU A 58 -8.49 -14.42 -10.12
N PHE A 59 -7.16 -14.59 -10.18
CA PHE A 59 -6.29 -13.76 -11.05
C PHE A 59 -6.67 -13.84 -12.53
N PRO A 60 -6.81 -15.04 -13.14
CA PRO A 60 -7.33 -15.14 -14.50
C PRO A 60 -8.71 -14.51 -14.68
N ARG A 61 -9.59 -14.56 -13.66
CA ARG A 61 -10.92 -13.93 -13.70
C ARG A 61 -10.80 -12.41 -13.74
N TYR A 62 -9.96 -11.82 -12.88
CA TYR A 62 -9.70 -10.38 -12.90
C TYR A 62 -9.10 -9.93 -14.22
N VAL A 63 -8.07 -10.61 -14.74
CA VAL A 63 -7.43 -10.22 -16.01
C VAL A 63 -8.41 -10.26 -17.18
N ARG A 64 -9.35 -11.22 -17.20
CA ARG A 64 -10.42 -11.24 -18.21
C ARG A 64 -11.37 -10.04 -18.07
N CYS A 65 -11.89 -9.79 -16.87
CA CYS A 65 -12.77 -8.65 -16.61
C CYS A 65 -12.09 -7.31 -16.93
N MET A 66 -10.82 -7.13 -16.52
CA MET A 66 -10.04 -5.93 -16.82
C MET A 66 -9.87 -5.71 -18.33
N LYS A 67 -9.70 -6.77 -19.13
CA LYS A 67 -9.67 -6.66 -20.59
C LYS A 67 -11.03 -6.25 -21.17
N GLU A 68 -12.13 -6.75 -20.61
CA GLU A 68 -13.48 -6.34 -21.02
C GLU A 68 -13.72 -4.86 -20.72
N ILE A 69 -13.28 -4.38 -19.55
CA ILE A 69 -13.29 -2.96 -19.17
C ILE A 69 -12.50 -2.11 -20.18
N GLU A 70 -11.30 -2.55 -20.57
CA GLU A 70 -10.47 -1.83 -21.55
C GLU A 70 -11.13 -1.78 -22.93
N ASN A 71 -11.73 -2.89 -23.37
CA ASN A 71 -12.44 -2.96 -24.66
C ASN A 71 -13.73 -2.14 -24.68
N ALA A 72 -14.38 -1.95 -23.52
CA ALA A 72 -15.59 -1.13 -23.41
C ALA A 72 -15.33 0.38 -23.57
N ALA A 73 -14.05 0.80 -23.53
CA ALA A 73 -13.64 2.21 -23.70
C ALA A 73 -14.45 3.16 -22.79
N LEU A 74 -14.56 2.77 -21.52
CA LEU A 74 -15.34 3.47 -20.50
C LEU A 74 -14.79 4.86 -20.24
N SER A 75 -15.67 5.77 -19.81
CA SER A 75 -15.28 7.11 -19.35
C SER A 75 -15.45 7.30 -17.85
N LYS A 76 -16.15 6.40 -17.16
CA LYS A 76 -16.39 6.50 -15.72
C LYS A 76 -15.76 5.35 -14.97
N GLN A 77 -15.12 5.65 -13.84
CA GLN A 77 -14.48 4.62 -13.03
C GLN A 77 -15.54 3.78 -12.31
N SER A 78 -16.70 4.36 -11.99
CA SER A 78 -17.86 3.64 -11.47
C SER A 78 -18.35 2.52 -12.38
N GLU A 79 -18.38 2.74 -13.70
CA GLU A 79 -18.75 1.71 -14.69
C GLU A 79 -17.76 0.53 -14.65
N ALA A 80 -16.46 0.82 -14.48
CA ALA A 80 -15.43 -0.19 -14.32
C ALA A 80 -15.56 -0.95 -12.98
N ASP A 81 -15.86 -0.26 -11.88
CA ASP A 81 -16.13 -0.88 -10.57
C ASP A 81 -17.34 -1.82 -10.63
N ALA A 82 -18.42 -1.41 -11.29
CA ALA A 82 -19.61 -2.24 -11.49
C ALA A 82 -19.30 -3.53 -12.28
N MET A 83 -18.44 -3.45 -13.30
CA MET A 83 -17.96 -4.65 -14.01
C MET A 83 -17.09 -5.54 -13.11
N LEU A 84 -16.20 -4.95 -12.30
CA LEU A 84 -15.38 -5.69 -11.35
C LEU A 84 -16.20 -6.33 -10.24
N GLN A 85 -17.31 -5.73 -9.81
CA GLN A 85 -18.19 -6.25 -8.76
C GLN A 85 -18.77 -7.62 -9.11
N VAL A 86 -19.00 -7.90 -10.40
CA VAL A 86 -19.45 -9.21 -10.88
C VAL A 86 -18.42 -10.31 -10.59
N VAL A 87 -17.13 -9.95 -10.49
CA VAL A 87 -16.03 -10.88 -10.31
C VAL A 87 -15.27 -10.71 -9.00
N GLU A 88 -15.61 -9.74 -8.16
CA GLU A 88 -14.97 -9.51 -6.87
C GLU A 88 -15.91 -8.74 -5.93
N GLU A 89 -16.33 -9.38 -4.84
CA GLU A 89 -17.27 -8.76 -3.88
C GLU A 89 -16.55 -7.81 -2.91
N ASP A 90 -15.27 -8.04 -2.60
CA ASP A 90 -14.51 -7.20 -1.68
C ASP A 90 -14.17 -5.84 -2.34
N VAL A 91 -14.80 -4.80 -1.83
CA VAL A 91 -14.61 -3.40 -2.26
C VAL A 91 -13.12 -3.02 -2.22
N SER A 92 -12.39 -3.44 -1.20
CA SER A 92 -10.97 -3.09 -1.01
C SER A 92 -10.11 -3.68 -2.13
N ILE A 93 -10.40 -4.90 -2.58
CA ILE A 93 -9.70 -5.54 -3.70
C ILE A 93 -10.05 -4.83 -5.01
N ARG A 94 -11.33 -4.50 -5.25
CA ARG A 94 -11.73 -3.76 -6.46
C ARG A 94 -11.06 -2.39 -6.53
N GLN A 95 -11.09 -1.63 -5.44
CA GLN A 95 -10.45 -0.33 -5.36
C GLN A 95 -8.93 -0.44 -5.55
N PHE A 96 -8.30 -1.49 -5.00
CA PHE A 96 -6.91 -1.79 -5.27
C PHE A 96 -6.64 -2.03 -6.77
N LEU A 97 -7.46 -2.83 -7.46
CA LEU A 97 -7.33 -3.04 -8.90
C LEU A 97 -7.48 -1.71 -9.66
N LEU A 98 -8.51 -0.94 -9.35
CA LEU A 98 -8.83 0.36 -9.97
C LEU A 98 -7.74 1.42 -9.79
N THR A 99 -6.82 1.29 -8.82
CA THR A 99 -5.64 2.18 -8.74
C THR A 99 -4.76 2.12 -10.00
N ASN A 100 -4.85 1.04 -10.77
CA ASN A 100 -4.16 0.88 -12.04
C ASN A 100 -4.97 1.41 -13.23
N LEU A 101 -6.24 1.78 -13.05
CA LEU A 101 -7.07 2.35 -14.09
C LEU A 101 -6.81 3.86 -14.17
N VAL A 102 -6.43 4.34 -15.35
CA VAL A 102 -6.15 5.75 -15.58
C VAL A 102 -6.94 6.29 -16.74
N ARG A 103 -7.26 7.58 -16.67
CA ARG A 103 -7.81 8.31 -17.79
C ARG A 103 -6.69 8.64 -18.78
N ASP A 104 -6.89 8.26 -20.02
CA ASP A 104 -6.03 8.63 -21.13
C ASP A 104 -6.20 10.12 -21.45
N ALA A 105 -5.09 10.82 -21.63
CA ALA A 105 -5.09 12.28 -21.80
C ALA A 105 -5.72 12.73 -23.13
N GLU A 106 -5.59 11.92 -24.19
CA GLU A 106 -6.06 12.28 -25.52
C GLU A 106 -7.51 11.87 -25.74
N THR A 107 -7.83 10.62 -25.40
CA THR A 107 -9.17 10.04 -25.65
C THR A 107 -10.15 10.29 -24.52
N ARG A 108 -9.66 10.74 -23.35
CA ARG A 108 -10.42 10.83 -22.08
C ARG A 108 -11.03 9.49 -21.63
N LYS A 109 -10.69 8.37 -22.27
CA LYS A 109 -11.16 7.02 -21.92
C LYS A 109 -10.27 6.37 -20.88
N LEU A 110 -10.83 5.41 -20.16
CA LEU A 110 -10.11 4.66 -19.14
C LEU A 110 -9.27 3.55 -19.79
N LYS A 111 -8.02 3.43 -19.34
CA LYS A 111 -7.07 2.41 -19.76
C LYS A 111 -6.27 1.90 -18.57
N TRP A 112 -5.81 0.65 -18.63
CA TRP A 112 -4.98 0.11 -17.56
C TRP A 112 -3.52 0.55 -17.72
N ARG A 113 -2.88 0.99 -16.63
CA ARG A 113 -1.43 1.23 -16.57
C ARG A 113 -0.64 -0.06 -16.84
N VAL A 114 -1.22 -1.19 -16.44
CA VAL A 114 -0.58 -2.50 -16.54
C VAL A 114 -0.81 -3.14 -17.91
N PRO A 115 0.21 -3.79 -18.51
CA PRO A 115 0.07 -4.39 -19.83
C PRO A 115 -0.69 -5.73 -19.74
N LEU A 116 -2.03 -5.67 -19.74
CA LEU A 116 -2.92 -6.83 -19.58
C LEU A 116 -2.67 -7.94 -20.60
N ASN A 117 -2.28 -7.59 -21.83
CA ASN A 117 -1.95 -8.57 -22.86
C ASN A 117 -0.70 -9.39 -22.55
N ILE A 118 0.29 -8.78 -21.90
CA ILE A 118 1.50 -9.48 -21.46
C ILE A 118 1.17 -10.32 -20.24
N ILE A 119 0.48 -9.73 -19.25
CA ILE A 119 0.07 -10.43 -18.02
C ILE A 119 -0.72 -11.68 -18.36
N ALA A 120 -1.75 -11.58 -19.19
CA ALA A 120 -2.61 -12.70 -19.57
C ALA A 120 -1.84 -13.88 -20.20
N LYS A 121 -0.84 -13.59 -21.04
CA LYS A 121 -0.01 -14.62 -21.70
C LYS A 121 0.96 -15.30 -20.73
N SER A 122 1.26 -14.65 -19.61
CA SER A 122 2.25 -15.11 -18.63
C SER A 122 1.61 -15.74 -17.39
N LEU A 123 0.27 -15.74 -17.25
CA LEU A 123 -0.43 -16.20 -16.04
C LEU A 123 -0.03 -17.62 -15.63
N ASP A 124 0.09 -18.54 -16.60
CA ASP A 124 0.42 -19.94 -16.35
C ASP A 124 1.82 -20.13 -15.76
N PHE A 125 2.75 -19.22 -16.05
CA PHE A 125 4.14 -19.27 -15.61
C PHE A 125 4.45 -18.31 -14.46
N MET A 126 3.50 -17.42 -14.12
CA MET A 126 3.70 -16.35 -13.14
C MET A 126 3.97 -16.89 -11.73
N GLY A 127 3.42 -18.07 -11.47
CA GLY A 127 3.58 -18.80 -10.24
C GLY A 127 4.82 -19.70 -10.19
N ASP A 128 5.66 -19.74 -11.21
CA ASP A 128 6.83 -20.63 -11.22
C ASP A 128 7.98 -20.09 -10.37
N PHE A 129 8.92 -20.97 -10.02
CA PHE A 129 10.20 -20.60 -9.41
C PHE A 129 11.37 -21.14 -10.25
N PRO A 130 12.30 -20.29 -10.71
CA PRO A 130 13.22 -20.64 -11.80
C PRO A 130 14.43 -21.50 -11.38
N TYR A 131 14.42 -22.09 -10.17
CA TYR A 131 15.52 -22.88 -9.66
C TYR A 131 15.04 -24.17 -9.01
N LEU A 132 15.79 -25.24 -9.25
CA LEU A 132 15.65 -26.47 -8.49
C LEU A 132 16.40 -26.38 -7.15
N PRO A 133 15.98 -27.13 -6.13
CA PRO A 133 16.65 -27.12 -4.83
C PRO A 133 18.12 -27.51 -4.94
N ASN A 134 18.98 -26.81 -4.20
CA ASN A 134 20.44 -26.96 -4.21
C ASN A 134 21.16 -26.54 -5.50
N GLN A 135 20.46 -26.07 -6.54
CA GLN A 135 21.09 -25.54 -7.76
C GLN A 135 21.79 -24.20 -7.51
N ALA A 136 21.18 -23.35 -6.68
CA ALA A 136 21.73 -22.07 -6.26
C ALA A 136 21.47 -21.88 -4.77
N ARG A 137 22.37 -21.19 -4.07
CA ARG A 137 22.23 -20.91 -2.63
C ARG A 137 22.63 -19.49 -2.30
N PHE A 138 21.78 -18.81 -1.55
CA PHE A 138 22.06 -17.48 -1.00
C PHE A 138 22.47 -17.63 0.47
N LYS A 139 23.76 -17.42 0.75
CA LYS A 139 24.36 -17.71 2.07
C LYS A 139 24.37 -16.51 3.02
N LYS A 140 23.77 -15.38 2.63
CA LYS A 140 23.63 -14.19 3.49
C LYS A 140 22.29 -14.25 4.27
N PRO A 141 22.12 -13.45 5.32
CA PRO A 141 20.92 -13.50 6.15
C PRO A 141 19.64 -13.27 5.34
N THR A 142 18.65 -14.10 5.63
CA THR A 142 17.34 -14.04 4.97
C THR A 142 16.22 -14.11 6.01
N LEU A 143 15.23 -13.25 5.89
CA LEU A 143 14.01 -13.32 6.72
C LEU A 143 12.83 -13.75 5.85
N PHE A 144 12.07 -14.73 6.31
CA PHE A 144 10.76 -15.08 5.80
C PHE A 144 9.71 -14.58 6.80
N ILE A 145 8.92 -13.59 6.41
CA ILE A 145 7.76 -13.13 7.19
C ILE A 145 6.55 -13.85 6.62
N ARG A 146 5.87 -14.66 7.44
CA ARG A 146 4.73 -15.48 7.06
C ARG A 146 3.45 -14.94 7.70
N GLY A 147 2.39 -14.77 6.89
CA GLY A 147 1.04 -14.59 7.42
C GLY A 147 0.52 -15.93 7.93
N LYS A 148 0.23 -16.02 9.23
CA LYS A 148 -0.16 -17.27 9.88
C LYS A 148 -1.43 -17.91 9.29
N TYR A 149 -2.32 -17.09 8.74
CA TYR A 149 -3.56 -17.54 8.10
C TYR A 149 -3.44 -17.66 6.58
N SER A 150 -2.26 -17.38 6.03
CA SER A 150 -1.96 -17.52 4.61
C SER A 150 -1.58 -18.95 4.24
N LYS A 151 -1.86 -19.34 2.99
CA LYS A 151 -1.49 -20.65 2.43
C LYS A 151 -0.18 -20.62 1.63
N TYR A 152 0.45 -19.45 1.50
CA TYR A 152 1.62 -19.26 0.62
C TYR A 152 2.94 -19.81 1.20
N VAL A 153 3.04 -19.96 2.52
CA VAL A 153 4.22 -20.52 3.19
C VAL A 153 3.77 -21.52 4.25
N THR A 154 3.75 -22.81 3.92
CA THR A 154 3.40 -23.86 4.88
C THR A 154 4.62 -24.37 5.65
N ASP A 155 4.42 -25.04 6.79
CA ASP A 155 5.51 -25.64 7.55
C ASP A 155 6.30 -26.67 6.73
N GLU A 156 5.63 -27.38 5.82
CA GLU A 156 6.24 -28.36 4.90
C GLU A 156 7.24 -27.73 3.93
N MET A 157 7.12 -26.43 3.65
CA MET A 157 8.03 -25.69 2.76
C MET A 157 9.30 -25.22 3.49
N ILE A 158 9.33 -25.20 4.82
CA ILE A 158 10.47 -24.70 5.61
C ILE A 158 11.78 -25.46 5.31
N PRO A 159 11.80 -26.81 5.23
CA PRO A 159 13.01 -27.53 4.84
C PRO A 159 13.51 -27.18 3.43
N LEU A 160 12.58 -26.89 2.51
CA LEU A 160 12.90 -26.48 1.14
C LEU A 160 13.52 -25.08 1.10
N ILE A 161 12.97 -24.14 1.86
CA ILE A 161 13.55 -22.80 2.04
C ILE A 161 15.02 -22.91 2.46
N GLY A 162 15.34 -23.74 3.46
CA GLY A 162 16.71 -23.94 3.93
C GLY A 162 17.69 -24.49 2.90
N ARG A 163 17.21 -25.19 1.85
CA ARG A 163 18.06 -25.66 0.74
C ARG A 163 18.59 -24.49 -0.09
N PHE A 164 17.76 -23.47 -0.32
CA PHE A 164 18.12 -22.24 -1.04
C PHE A 164 18.79 -21.20 -0.12
N PHE A 165 18.28 -21.04 1.10
CA PHE A 165 18.62 -19.97 2.03
C PHE A 165 19.09 -20.56 3.38
N PRO A 166 20.34 -21.04 3.52
CA PRO A 166 20.81 -21.67 4.76
C PRO A 166 20.81 -20.78 6.01
N ARG A 167 20.92 -19.45 5.85
CA ARG A 167 20.92 -18.49 6.95
C ARG A 167 19.58 -17.77 7.05
N PHE A 168 18.49 -18.55 7.09
CA PHE A 168 17.14 -18.01 7.14
C PHE A 168 16.56 -17.98 8.56
N GLN A 169 15.65 -17.04 8.79
CA GLN A 169 14.74 -17.01 9.92
C GLN A 169 13.31 -16.98 9.40
N VAL A 170 12.36 -17.58 10.13
CA VAL A 170 10.92 -17.46 9.86
C VAL A 170 10.28 -16.71 11.01
N LYS A 171 9.44 -15.73 10.71
CA LYS A 171 8.64 -14.98 11.68
C LYS A 171 7.18 -14.99 11.24
N ASP A 172 6.32 -15.43 12.15
CA ASP A 172 4.88 -15.49 11.93
C ASP A 172 4.23 -14.20 12.42
N ILE A 173 3.31 -13.67 11.62
CA ILE A 173 2.44 -12.54 11.98
C ILE A 173 1.00 -13.02 11.86
N ASP A 174 0.15 -12.62 12.80
CA ASP A 174 -1.27 -13.04 12.88
C ASP A 174 -2.14 -12.34 11.82
N ALA A 175 -1.85 -12.62 10.54
CA ALA A 175 -2.42 -12.00 9.36
C ALA A 175 -2.69 -13.03 8.25
N GLY A 176 -3.51 -12.64 7.27
CA GLY A 176 -3.65 -13.30 5.98
C GLY A 176 -2.48 -13.01 5.03
N HIS A 177 -2.77 -12.94 3.73
CA HIS A 177 -1.74 -12.76 2.71
C HIS A 177 -1.13 -11.35 2.68
N TRP A 178 -1.89 -10.34 3.12
CA TRP A 178 -1.50 -8.93 3.00
C TRP A 178 -0.88 -8.44 4.31
N VAL A 179 0.12 -9.17 4.80
CA VAL A 179 0.73 -8.98 6.13
C VAL A 179 1.06 -7.51 6.44
N GLN A 180 1.69 -6.81 5.50
CA GLN A 180 2.07 -5.41 5.64
C GLN A 180 0.88 -4.43 5.69
N ALA A 181 -0.28 -4.81 5.14
CA ALA A 181 -1.50 -4.00 5.15
C ALA A 181 -2.40 -4.34 6.35
N GLU A 182 -2.47 -5.62 6.73
CA GLU A 182 -3.28 -6.11 7.84
C GLU A 182 -2.65 -5.82 9.21
N LYS A 183 -1.32 -5.92 9.31
CA LYS A 183 -0.55 -5.77 10.56
C LYS A 183 0.71 -4.89 10.35
N PRO A 184 0.56 -3.62 9.91
CA PRO A 184 1.71 -2.79 9.53
C PRO A 184 2.69 -2.51 10.67
N GLU A 185 2.21 -2.31 11.91
CA GLU A 185 3.09 -2.06 13.06
C GLU A 185 3.92 -3.29 13.44
N GLU A 186 3.27 -4.46 13.49
CA GLU A 186 3.95 -5.72 13.79
C GLU A 186 4.93 -6.09 12.68
N PHE A 187 4.54 -5.90 11.41
CA PHE A 187 5.42 -6.07 10.25
C PHE A 187 6.66 -5.18 10.34
N LYS A 188 6.48 -3.88 10.64
CA LYS A 188 7.59 -2.93 10.83
C LYS A 188 8.52 -3.34 11.98
N GLN A 189 7.96 -3.76 13.10
CA GLN A 189 8.74 -4.21 14.26
C GLN A 189 9.59 -5.43 13.92
N VAL A 190 8.98 -6.47 13.34
CA VAL A 190 9.68 -7.70 12.93
C VAL A 190 10.79 -7.40 11.93
N LEU A 191 10.50 -6.56 10.92
CA LEU A 191 11.47 -6.17 9.90
C LEU A 191 12.64 -5.40 10.51
N THR A 192 12.36 -4.37 11.31
CA THR A 192 13.38 -3.50 11.89
C THR A 192 14.28 -4.27 12.84
N GLN A 193 13.70 -5.13 13.69
CA GLN A 193 14.46 -5.96 14.61
C GLN A 193 15.44 -6.87 13.85
N PHE A 194 14.98 -7.55 12.80
CA PHE A 194 15.85 -8.40 11.99
C PHE A 194 17.00 -7.63 11.35
N ILE A 195 16.74 -6.43 10.82
CA ILE A 195 17.78 -5.61 10.18
C ILE A 195 18.82 -5.19 11.22
N VAL A 196 18.39 -4.64 12.36
CA VAL A 196 19.29 -4.20 13.44
C VAL A 196 20.13 -5.37 13.95
N ASP A 197 19.50 -6.52 14.25
CA ASP A 197 20.20 -7.70 14.76
C ASP A 197 21.27 -8.23 13.80
N GLU A 198 21.03 -8.19 12.48
CA GLU A 198 22.00 -8.67 11.49
C GLU A 198 23.08 -7.61 11.20
N GLU A 199 22.79 -6.32 11.31
CA GLU A 199 23.80 -5.26 11.20
C GLU A 199 24.76 -5.25 12.40
N GLU A 200 24.24 -5.41 13.63
CA GLU A 200 25.08 -5.53 14.83
C GLU A 200 26.03 -6.73 14.75
N LYS A 201 25.54 -7.90 14.32
CA LYS A 201 26.39 -9.09 14.13
C LYS A 201 27.48 -8.91 13.09
N LEU A 202 27.24 -8.11 12.05
CA LEU A 202 28.24 -7.82 11.02
C LEU A 202 29.34 -6.90 11.58
N LEU A 203 28.97 -5.90 12.36
CA LEU A 203 29.91 -5.01 13.04
C LEU A 203 30.80 -5.77 14.04
N GLU A 204 30.20 -6.66 14.85
CA GLU A 204 30.97 -7.49 15.80
C GLU A 204 31.97 -8.43 15.10
N GLN A 205 31.63 -8.92 13.91
CA GLN A 205 32.53 -9.76 13.11
C GLN A 205 33.69 -8.96 12.53
N GLU A 206 33.45 -7.73 12.07
CA GLU A 206 34.49 -6.82 11.58
C GLU A 206 35.45 -6.43 12.72
N ASP A 207 34.93 -6.05 13.90
CA ASP A 207 35.73 -5.74 15.08
C ASP A 207 36.55 -6.94 15.58
N SER A 208 36.02 -8.16 15.49
CA SER A 208 36.75 -9.38 15.86
C SER A 208 37.91 -9.71 14.92
N HIS A 209 37.82 -9.30 13.64
CA HIS A 209 38.89 -9.43 12.66
C HIS A 209 39.91 -8.29 12.77
N GLU A 210 39.49 -7.08 13.14
CA GLU A 210 40.37 -5.92 13.35
C GLU A 210 41.15 -6.02 14.67
N THR A 211 40.58 -6.59 15.73
CA THR A 211 41.26 -6.79 17.03
C THR A 211 42.42 -7.80 16.99
N ALA A 212 42.60 -8.56 15.89
CA ALA A 212 43.80 -9.37 15.65
C ALA A 212 45.00 -8.54 15.14
N SER A 213 44.78 -7.30 14.69
CA SER A 213 45.84 -6.41 14.22
C SER A 213 45.60 -5.01 14.78
N THR A 214 46.40 -4.63 15.77
CA THR A 214 46.52 -3.30 16.40
C THR A 214 45.85 -3.19 17.78
N ARG A 215 46.60 -3.58 18.82
CA ARG A 215 46.38 -3.03 20.18
C ARG A 215 47.08 -1.68 20.26
N TYR A 216 46.33 -0.58 20.40
CA TYR A 216 46.83 0.58 21.14
C TYR A 216 45.71 1.32 21.86
N SER A 217 46.06 1.73 23.08
CA SER A 217 45.25 2.27 24.16
C SER A 217 44.85 3.73 23.95
N SER A 218 43.63 4.10 24.35
CA SER A 218 43.38 5.34 25.12
C SER A 218 41.98 5.37 25.73
N GLN A 219 41.92 5.51 27.06
CA GLN A 219 40.72 5.78 27.84
C GLN A 219 40.27 7.24 27.70
N LYS A 220 38.96 7.50 27.70
CA LYS A 220 38.36 8.84 27.78
C LYS A 220 37.33 8.89 28.93
N PRO A 221 37.29 9.96 29.75
CA PRO A 221 36.38 10.07 30.90
C PRO A 221 34.97 10.57 30.52
N PRO A 222 33.96 10.40 31.40
CA PRO A 222 32.55 10.65 31.07
C PRO A 222 32.17 12.14 31.14
N ALA A 223 31.25 12.55 30.27
CA ALA A 223 30.63 13.88 30.28
C ALA A 223 29.29 13.88 31.03
N THR A 224 29.02 14.98 31.75
CA THR A 224 27.82 15.30 32.52
C THR A 224 26.62 15.67 31.65
N PRO A 225 25.36 15.42 32.08
CA PRO A 225 24.17 15.76 31.32
C PRO A 225 23.79 17.24 31.51
N THR A 226 23.53 17.94 30.41
CA THR A 226 23.00 19.32 30.42
C THR A 226 21.51 19.30 30.07
N SER A 227 20.74 20.08 30.83
CA SER A 227 19.28 20.18 30.87
C SER A 227 18.60 20.47 29.52
N ALA A 228 17.52 19.74 29.24
CA ALA A 228 16.56 20.05 28.19
C ALA A 228 15.70 21.28 28.57
N ARG A 229 15.66 22.28 27.69
CA ARG A 229 14.72 23.41 27.77
C ARG A 229 13.32 22.94 27.36
N ALA A 230 12.33 23.20 28.20
CA ALA A 230 10.93 22.99 27.91
C ALA A 230 10.46 23.93 26.79
N PHE A 231 9.89 23.36 25.72
CA PHE A 231 9.18 24.13 24.71
C PHE A 231 7.78 24.51 25.22
N SER A 232 7.47 25.78 25.00
CA SER A 232 6.20 26.45 25.25
C SER A 232 5.00 25.63 24.77
N THR A 233 4.02 25.46 25.65
CA THR A 233 2.73 24.82 25.38
C THR A 233 1.95 25.59 24.32
N MET A 234 1.75 24.94 23.16
CA MET A 234 0.78 25.38 22.16
C MET A 234 -0.62 25.41 22.77
N ARG A 235 -1.33 26.50 22.50
CA ARG A 235 -2.75 26.71 22.77
C ARG A 235 -3.56 25.53 22.22
N THR A 236 -4.13 24.72 23.11
CA THR A 236 -4.97 23.58 22.75
C THR A 236 -6.15 24.06 21.91
N LEU A 237 -6.12 23.76 20.61
CA LEU A 237 -7.34 23.80 19.79
C LEU A 237 -8.30 22.80 20.46
N ARG A 238 -9.43 23.30 20.98
CA ARG A 238 -10.48 22.43 21.51
C ARG A 238 -11.11 21.72 20.32
N TYR A 239 -10.82 20.43 20.18
CA TYR A 239 -11.58 19.55 19.30
C TYR A 239 -12.99 19.43 19.89
N MET A 240 -14.00 19.63 19.06
CA MET A 240 -15.40 19.47 19.47
C MET A 240 -15.86 18.00 19.55
N HIS A 241 -14.99 17.07 19.17
CA HIS A 241 -15.27 15.64 19.14
C HIS A 241 -14.02 14.84 19.49
N GLU A 242 -14.22 13.58 19.87
CA GLU A 242 -13.16 12.58 20.04
C GLU A 242 -13.16 11.63 18.83
N PRO A 243 -12.05 11.50 18.09
CA PRO A 243 -11.96 10.58 16.96
C PRO A 243 -12.18 9.13 17.37
N THR A 244 -12.91 8.36 16.56
CA THR A 244 -13.03 6.91 16.74
C THR A 244 -11.70 6.24 16.45
N THR A 245 -11.24 5.36 17.35
CA THR A 245 -10.04 4.56 17.11
C THR A 245 -10.32 3.50 16.03
N LEU A 246 -9.69 3.67 14.87
CA LEU A 246 -9.81 2.73 13.75
C LEU A 246 -8.56 1.84 13.65
N THR A 247 -8.74 0.57 13.31
CA THR A 247 -7.64 -0.26 12.79
C THR A 247 -7.25 0.26 11.39
N ASP A 248 -6.05 -0.08 10.90
CA ASP A 248 -5.64 0.38 9.56
C ASP A 248 -6.55 -0.17 8.47
N HIS A 249 -6.86 -1.48 8.54
CA HIS A 249 -7.84 -2.10 7.66
C HIS A 249 -9.24 -1.44 7.76
N GLY A 250 -9.70 -1.16 8.98
CA GLY A 250 -10.98 -0.47 9.18
C GLY A 250 -11.00 0.94 8.60
N TYR A 251 -9.89 1.67 8.71
CA TYR A 251 -9.71 2.98 8.09
C TYR A 251 -9.72 2.89 6.57
N PHE A 252 -8.95 1.98 5.96
CA PHE A 252 -8.92 1.82 4.50
C PHE A 252 -10.30 1.48 3.95
N LYS A 253 -10.98 0.49 4.53
CA LYS A 253 -12.33 0.10 4.11
C LYS A 253 -13.29 1.30 4.17
N LEU A 254 -13.25 2.07 5.26
CA LEU A 254 -14.14 3.21 5.44
C LEU A 254 -13.80 4.39 4.52
N ALA A 255 -12.53 4.75 4.38
CA ALA A 255 -12.06 5.85 3.54
C ALA A 255 -12.30 5.56 2.06
N ASP A 256 -11.99 4.33 1.61
CA ASP A 256 -12.19 3.92 0.23
C ASP A 256 -13.69 3.87 -0.11
N SER A 257 -14.54 3.32 0.77
CA SER A 257 -16.01 3.39 0.58
C SER A 257 -16.53 4.83 0.53
N SER A 258 -16.00 5.73 1.37
CA SER A 258 -16.40 7.14 1.40
C SER A 258 -16.03 7.87 0.11
N LEU A 259 -14.80 7.68 -0.38
CA LEU A 259 -14.34 8.26 -1.63
C LEU A 259 -15.08 7.68 -2.83
N ASN A 260 -15.37 6.37 -2.84
CA ASN A 260 -16.14 5.74 -3.91
C ASN A 260 -17.57 6.28 -3.99
N LEU A 261 -18.22 6.52 -2.84
CA LEU A 261 -19.55 7.14 -2.79
C LEU A 261 -19.53 8.54 -3.39
N ILE A 262 -18.57 9.38 -3.01
CA ILE A 262 -18.42 10.73 -3.58
C ILE A 262 -18.18 10.65 -5.09
N LEU A 263 -17.33 9.73 -5.54
CA LEU A 263 -17.01 9.54 -6.95
C LEU A 263 -18.25 9.19 -7.77
N LEU A 264 -19.01 8.19 -7.31
CA LEU A 264 -20.23 7.72 -7.97
C LEU A 264 -21.22 8.85 -8.19
N GLU A 265 -21.49 9.64 -7.16
CA GLU A 265 -22.45 10.72 -7.24
C GLU A 265 -21.95 11.87 -8.11
N LEU A 266 -20.67 12.25 -8.00
CA LEU A 266 -20.11 13.32 -8.82
C LEU A 266 -19.98 12.93 -10.31
N GLU A 267 -19.68 11.67 -10.63
CA GLU A 267 -19.68 11.19 -12.03
C GLU A 267 -21.11 11.21 -12.63
N GLU A 268 -22.16 11.01 -11.84
CA GLU A 268 -23.54 11.16 -12.29
C GLU A 268 -23.91 12.63 -12.50
N VAL A 269 -23.48 13.53 -11.60
CA VAL A 269 -23.71 14.97 -11.76
C VAL A 269 -22.94 15.53 -12.96
N ALA A 270 -21.71 15.06 -13.19
CA ALA A 270 -20.85 15.52 -14.30
C ALA A 270 -21.45 15.22 -15.68
N ASP A 271 -22.22 14.14 -15.84
CA ASP A 271 -22.91 13.83 -17.10
C ASP A 271 -23.90 14.91 -17.52
N GLN A 272 -24.47 15.62 -16.55
CA GLN A 272 -25.47 16.65 -16.76
C GLN A 272 -24.89 18.06 -16.57
N ASN A 273 -23.62 18.16 -16.15
CA ASN A 273 -22.97 19.40 -15.81
C ASN A 273 -21.56 19.46 -16.41
N ALA A 274 -21.45 20.02 -17.62
CA ALA A 274 -20.19 20.16 -18.35
C ALA A 274 -19.13 21.04 -17.65
N ARG A 275 -19.52 21.79 -16.60
CA ARG A 275 -18.59 22.60 -15.79
C ARG A 275 -17.86 21.78 -14.73
N LEU A 276 -18.28 20.53 -14.50
CA LEU A 276 -17.76 19.64 -13.49
C LEU A 276 -16.90 18.55 -14.15
N ASP A 277 -15.62 18.52 -13.79
CA ASP A 277 -14.72 17.42 -14.15
C ASP A 277 -14.23 16.71 -12.88
N VAL A 278 -14.26 15.38 -12.91
CA VAL A 278 -13.93 14.53 -11.76
C VAL A 278 -12.86 13.54 -12.18
N GLU A 279 -11.74 13.58 -11.47
CA GLU A 279 -10.62 12.67 -11.68
C GLU A 279 -10.23 12.00 -10.37
N TYR A 280 -10.28 10.67 -10.34
CA TYR A 280 -9.87 9.89 -9.17
C TYR A 280 -8.76 8.91 -9.53
N SER A 281 -7.62 9.03 -8.84
CA SER A 281 -6.49 8.13 -9.01
C SER A 281 -5.71 7.99 -7.70
N ASP A 282 -5.34 6.75 -7.37
CA ASP A 282 -4.47 6.42 -6.23
C ASP A 282 -4.91 7.04 -4.89
N GLY A 283 -6.23 7.06 -4.63
CA GLY A 283 -6.78 7.62 -3.40
C GLY A 283 -6.79 9.15 -3.33
N VAL A 284 -6.57 9.83 -4.46
CA VAL A 284 -6.69 11.28 -4.62
C VAL A 284 -7.78 11.59 -5.64
N MET A 285 -8.79 12.33 -5.20
CA MET A 285 -9.89 12.83 -6.03
C MET A 285 -9.68 14.32 -6.28
N ASN A 286 -9.62 14.70 -7.55
CA ASN A 286 -9.67 16.08 -8.00
C ASN A 286 -11.07 16.35 -8.55
N VAL A 287 -11.73 17.37 -8.02
CA VAL A 287 -13.04 17.84 -8.47
C VAL A 287 -12.86 19.26 -8.96
N SER A 288 -12.91 19.47 -10.26
CA SER A 288 -12.72 20.79 -10.87
C SER A 288 -14.08 21.35 -11.28
N ILE A 289 -14.39 22.56 -10.82
CA ILE A 289 -15.59 23.29 -11.18
C ILE A 289 -15.17 24.58 -11.88
N ASP A 290 -15.65 24.79 -13.11
CA ASP A 290 -15.37 26.01 -13.87
C ASP A 290 -15.74 27.27 -13.07
N ASP A 291 -14.88 28.28 -13.12
CA ASP A 291 -15.00 29.57 -12.41
C ASP A 291 -14.94 29.50 -10.87
N VAL A 292 -14.68 28.33 -10.28
CA VAL A 292 -14.52 28.14 -8.82
C VAL A 292 -13.11 27.67 -8.48
N GLY A 293 -12.63 26.63 -9.15
CA GLY A 293 -11.34 26.01 -8.92
C GLY A 293 -11.42 24.51 -8.63
N THR A 294 -10.30 23.94 -8.18
CA THR A 294 -10.15 22.50 -7.96
C THR A 294 -10.17 22.17 -6.47
N TYR A 295 -11.05 21.26 -6.10
CA TYR A 295 -11.06 20.59 -4.81
C TYR A 295 -10.17 19.36 -4.88
N VAL A 296 -9.39 19.12 -3.82
CA VAL A 296 -8.60 17.90 -3.68
C VAL A 296 -9.06 17.15 -2.44
N ILE A 297 -9.55 15.93 -2.61
CA ILE A 297 -9.98 15.05 -1.52
C ILE A 297 -9.06 13.82 -1.52
N ASN A 298 -8.37 13.55 -0.42
CA ASN A 298 -7.53 12.36 -0.35
C ASN A 298 -7.55 11.67 1.02
N ARG A 299 -7.18 10.38 1.00
CA ARG A 299 -6.91 9.61 2.20
C ARG A 299 -5.55 10.00 2.80
N GLN A 300 -5.48 10.08 4.13
CA GLN A 300 -4.26 10.27 4.91
C GLN A 300 -4.06 9.08 5.87
N PRO A 301 -3.54 7.93 5.39
CA PRO A 301 -3.39 6.72 6.20
C PRO A 301 -2.61 6.90 7.51
N PRO A 302 -1.49 7.67 7.56
CA PRO A 302 -0.73 7.82 8.81
C PRO A 302 -1.54 8.45 9.95
N SER A 303 -2.47 9.35 9.63
CA SER A 303 -3.32 10.02 10.63
C SER A 303 -4.75 9.49 10.67
N LYS A 304 -5.11 8.54 9.80
CA LYS A 304 -6.46 7.96 9.67
C LYS A 304 -7.54 9.01 9.41
N GLN A 305 -7.22 9.99 8.57
CA GLN A 305 -8.09 11.13 8.24
C GLN A 305 -8.44 11.17 6.75
N ILE A 306 -9.48 11.91 6.41
CA ILE A 306 -9.66 12.46 5.05
C ILE A 306 -9.16 13.89 5.06
N TRP A 307 -8.33 14.26 4.09
CA TRP A 307 -7.94 15.65 3.87
C TRP A 307 -8.65 16.21 2.65
N LEU A 308 -9.16 17.42 2.83
CA LEU A 308 -9.81 18.24 1.79
C LEU A 308 -8.97 19.50 1.59
N SER A 309 -8.67 19.88 0.35
CA SER A 309 -8.36 21.26 -0.03
C SER A 309 -9.55 21.82 -0.80
N SER A 310 -10.27 22.77 -0.21
CA SER A 310 -11.34 23.51 -0.89
C SER A 310 -10.80 24.86 -1.40
N PRO A 311 -11.14 25.29 -2.63
CA PRO A 311 -10.86 26.64 -3.11
C PRO A 311 -11.64 27.72 -2.34
N ILE A 312 -12.70 27.34 -1.62
CA ILE A 312 -13.57 28.26 -0.87
C ILE A 312 -13.11 28.36 0.58
N SER A 313 -13.07 27.22 1.27
CA SER A 313 -12.85 27.18 2.72
C SER A 313 -11.45 26.72 3.14
N GLY A 314 -10.57 26.46 2.17
CA GLY A 314 -9.19 26.06 2.40
C GLY A 314 -9.03 24.62 2.92
N PRO A 315 -7.83 24.25 3.39
CA PRO A 315 -7.53 22.88 3.76
C PRO A 315 -8.14 22.47 5.11
N LYS A 316 -8.72 21.27 5.18
CA LYS A 316 -9.30 20.66 6.38
C LYS A 316 -8.92 19.19 6.50
N ARG A 317 -8.80 18.70 7.74
CA ARG A 317 -8.53 17.28 8.07
C ARG A 317 -9.69 16.75 8.89
N PHE A 318 -10.38 15.76 8.35
CA PHE A 318 -11.57 15.19 8.96
C PHE A 318 -11.21 13.90 9.65
N ASP A 319 -11.53 13.83 10.94
CA ASP A 319 -11.47 12.63 11.76
C ASP A 319 -12.78 11.85 11.61
N PHE A 320 -12.73 10.53 11.67
CA PHE A 320 -13.94 9.74 11.69
C PHE A 320 -14.53 9.67 13.10
N VAL A 321 -15.85 9.85 13.21
CA VAL A 321 -16.62 9.72 14.46
C VAL A 321 -17.79 8.78 14.19
N GLU A 322 -17.81 7.63 14.87
CA GLU A 322 -18.84 6.60 14.70
C GLU A 322 -20.25 7.15 14.96
N GLY A 323 -21.18 6.83 14.06
CA GLY A 323 -22.55 7.36 14.08
C GLY A 323 -22.71 8.79 13.58
N VAL A 324 -21.61 9.50 13.28
CA VAL A 324 -21.62 10.89 12.81
C VAL A 324 -21.00 11.06 11.42
N GLY A 325 -19.88 10.38 11.15
CA GLY A 325 -19.14 10.43 9.91
C GLY A 325 -17.80 11.17 10.01
N TRP A 326 -17.37 11.79 8.91
CA TRP A 326 -16.11 12.54 8.84
C TRP A 326 -16.29 13.97 9.34
N VAL A 327 -15.61 14.35 10.43
CA VAL A 327 -15.84 15.60 11.17
C VAL A 327 -14.54 16.39 11.33
N TYR A 328 -14.60 17.69 11.07
CA TYR A 328 -13.50 18.63 11.30
C TYR A 328 -13.48 19.11 12.76
N LYS A 329 -12.33 19.62 13.23
CA LYS A 329 -12.09 19.95 14.64
C LYS A 329 -13.13 20.88 15.30
N ASP A 330 -13.83 21.69 14.50
CA ASP A 330 -14.89 22.62 14.92
C ASP A 330 -16.31 22.02 14.81
N GLY A 331 -16.42 20.73 14.53
CA GLY A 331 -17.70 20.01 14.39
C GLY A 331 -18.28 20.03 12.98
N THR A 332 -17.69 20.74 12.01
CA THR A 332 -18.18 20.71 10.62
C THR A 332 -18.05 19.32 10.03
N LYS A 333 -19.13 18.75 9.50
CA LYS A 333 -19.10 17.46 8.81
C LYS A 333 -18.68 17.62 7.36
N LEU A 334 -17.87 16.68 6.85
CA LEU A 334 -17.41 16.67 5.47
C LEU A 334 -18.59 16.70 4.48
N LYS A 335 -19.61 15.87 4.74
CA LYS A 335 -20.84 15.80 3.95
C LYS A 335 -21.48 17.18 3.79
N GLU A 336 -21.85 17.80 4.91
CA GLU A 336 -22.56 19.08 4.94
C GLU A 336 -21.73 20.20 4.30
N LEU A 337 -20.41 20.18 4.50
CA LEU A 337 -19.51 21.15 3.87
C LEU A 337 -19.50 21.03 2.35
N LEU A 338 -19.29 19.81 1.83
CA LEU A 338 -19.23 19.57 0.38
C LEU A 338 -20.58 19.85 -0.29
N GLU A 339 -21.69 19.41 0.32
CA GLU A 339 -23.04 19.70 -0.18
C GLU A 339 -23.28 21.21 -0.29
N SER A 340 -22.94 21.98 0.75
CA SER A 340 -23.12 23.44 0.76
C SER A 340 -22.26 24.11 -0.30
N GLU A 341 -20.95 23.84 -0.31
CA GLU A 341 -20.00 24.47 -1.23
C GLU A 341 -20.32 24.13 -2.70
N TRP A 342 -20.68 22.89 -3.00
CA TRP A 342 -21.03 22.48 -4.36
C TRP A 342 -22.40 23.02 -4.79
N HIS A 343 -23.40 23.03 -3.91
CA HIS A 343 -24.72 23.55 -4.23
C HIS A 343 -24.68 25.04 -4.61
N GLU A 344 -23.91 25.85 -3.87
CA GLU A 344 -23.69 27.28 -4.17
C GLU A 344 -23.10 27.53 -5.57
N HIS A 345 -22.45 26.51 -6.15
CA HIS A 345 -21.82 26.58 -7.47
C HIS A 345 -22.52 25.73 -8.54
N GLY A 346 -23.75 25.29 -8.27
CA GLY A 346 -24.59 24.57 -9.25
C GLY A 346 -24.25 23.10 -9.42
N VAL A 347 -23.55 22.50 -8.46
CA VAL A 347 -23.28 21.05 -8.38
C VAL A 347 -24.17 20.48 -7.28
N ALA A 348 -25.22 19.75 -7.67
CA ALA A 348 -26.17 19.16 -6.72
C ALA A 348 -25.82 17.70 -6.41
N ALA A 349 -25.10 17.47 -5.31
CA ALA A 349 -24.83 16.14 -4.75
C ALA A 349 -25.35 16.08 -3.31
N SER A 350 -25.97 14.97 -2.93
CA SER A 350 -26.59 14.68 -1.63
C SER A 350 -25.70 13.89 -0.67
N LEU A 351 -24.68 13.20 -1.20
CA LEU A 351 -23.69 12.41 -0.47
C LEU A 351 -24.32 11.52 0.62
N GLN A 352 -25.48 10.93 0.30
CA GLN A 352 -26.25 10.18 1.28
C GLN A 352 -25.50 8.90 1.66
N GLY A 353 -25.24 8.71 2.96
CA GLY A 353 -24.45 7.58 3.46
C GLY A 353 -22.96 7.89 3.68
N LEU A 354 -22.49 9.11 3.34
CA LEU A 354 -21.08 9.46 3.51
C LEU A 354 -20.66 9.41 4.98
N GLY A 355 -19.73 8.50 5.31
CA GLY A 355 -19.26 8.30 6.67
C GLY A 355 -20.26 7.57 7.58
N LEU A 356 -21.32 6.97 7.05
CA LEU A 356 -22.13 6.03 7.82
C LEU A 356 -21.54 4.64 7.71
N LYS A 357 -21.43 3.97 8.85
CA LYS A 357 -20.94 2.60 8.99
C LYS A 357 -22.10 1.64 8.72
N ASP A 358 -22.81 1.82 7.61
CA ASP A 358 -23.84 0.87 7.25
C ASP A 358 -23.16 -0.24 6.45
N ASP A 359 -23.15 -1.43 7.05
CA ASP A 359 -23.19 -2.69 6.32
C ASP A 359 -24.23 -2.51 5.22
N VAL A 360 -23.79 -2.23 3.98
CA VAL A 360 -24.63 -2.39 2.82
C VAL A 360 -24.84 -3.90 2.70
N ALA A 361 -25.81 -4.40 3.46
CA ALA A 361 -26.58 -5.56 3.08
C ALA A 361 -27.17 -5.23 1.70
N LEU A 362 -26.49 -5.66 0.65
CA LEU A 362 -27.09 -5.75 -0.67
C LEU A 362 -28.23 -6.78 -0.56
N PRO A 363 -29.42 -6.49 -1.12
CA PRO A 363 -30.47 -7.51 -1.26
C PRO A 363 -30.01 -8.68 -2.13
#